data_AF-A0A524NDJ4-F1
#
_entry.id   AF-A0A524NDJ4-F1
#
_cell.length_a   1.000
_cell.length_b   1.000
_cell.length_c   1.000
_cell.angle_alpha   90.00
_cell.angle_beta   90.00
_cell.angle_gamma   90.00
#
_symmetry.space_group_name_H-M   'P 1'
#
loop_
_entity.id
_entity.type
_entity.pdbx_description
1 polymer ?
#
loop_
_entity_poly.entity_id
_entity_poly.type
_entity_poly.pdbx_seq_one_letter_code
_entity_poly.pdbx_strand_id
1 'polypeptide(L)'
;GWPAKGYECQVLNSTIPGDYMEHKLSGSIYAVRNVWKAVQADKEWYNYTIKVQGKTIQTFINGMLAAEYTEPAELWRPEGWEGRKLSPTGGTFAFQCHDPGSVVAYKNIKVKPLADDLPTPGTPPEDLEFEAQIVKLASTTPYRPAPLSIHSGPHKCCPTIYAPYSHRGWWNSAPGIHSLWPASPPPGIRYEHTPPNWNSAGSSHPH
;
A
#
# COMPACT_ATOMS: atom_id res chain seq x y z
N GLY A 1 -0.52 10.92 7.15
CA GLY A 1 0.89 11.30 6.96
C GLY A 1 1.55 10.39 5.96
N TRP A 2 2.64 10.85 5.34
CA TRP A 2 3.41 10.07 4.36
C TRP A 2 4.31 9.04 5.04
N PRO A 3 4.51 7.85 4.45
CA PRO A 3 5.43 6.87 5.01
C PRO A 3 6.88 7.37 4.84
N ALA A 4 7.65 7.31 5.92
CA ALA A 4 9.10 7.54 5.81
C ALA A 4 9.84 6.32 5.25
N LYS A 5 9.23 5.13 5.29
CA LYS A 5 9.85 3.85 4.92
C LYS A 5 8.95 2.98 4.04
N GLY A 6 9.57 2.18 3.17
CA GLY A 6 8.88 1.22 2.32
C GLY A 6 8.17 1.84 1.12
N TYR A 7 7.24 1.08 0.54
CA TYR A 7 6.49 1.49 -0.65
C TYR A 7 5.02 1.62 -0.38
N GLU A 8 4.45 2.56 -1.10
CA GLU A 8 3.05 2.94 -1.08
C GLU A 8 2.39 2.37 -2.34
N CYS A 9 1.50 1.39 -2.18
CA CYS A 9 0.67 0.86 -3.27
C CYS A 9 -0.67 1.60 -3.30
N GLN A 10 -0.79 2.51 -4.26
CA GLN A 10 -1.84 3.52 -4.35
C GLN A 10 -3.24 2.90 -4.46
N VAL A 11 -4.21 3.51 -3.78
CA VAL A 11 -5.66 3.26 -3.92
C VAL A 11 -6.32 4.57 -4.34
N LEU A 12 -6.63 4.73 -5.63
CA LEU A 12 -7.39 5.87 -6.16
C LEU A 12 -8.00 5.51 -7.51
N ASN A 13 -9.33 5.56 -7.61
CA ASN A 13 -10.02 5.22 -8.86
C ASN A 13 -10.39 6.46 -9.68
N SER A 14 -10.69 7.57 -9.02
CA SER A 14 -11.05 8.83 -9.68
C SER A 14 -10.31 10.01 -9.05
N THR A 15 -10.15 11.05 -9.85
CA THR A 15 -9.45 12.27 -9.45
C THR A 15 -10.50 13.34 -9.18
N ILE A 16 -10.52 13.90 -7.97
CA ILE A 16 -11.37 15.05 -7.68
C ILE A 16 -10.64 16.31 -8.16
N PRO A 17 -11.28 17.17 -8.98
CA PRO A 17 -10.70 18.45 -9.37
C PRO A 17 -10.40 19.32 -8.15
N GLY A 18 -9.20 19.87 -8.11
CA GLY A 18 -8.71 20.78 -7.07
C GLY A 18 -7.36 21.36 -7.49
N ASP A 19 -6.68 22.05 -6.58
CA ASP A 19 -5.38 22.70 -6.87
C ASP A 19 -4.30 21.68 -7.27
N TYR A 20 -4.38 20.49 -6.69
CA TYR A 20 -3.64 19.31 -7.09
C TYR A 20 -4.59 18.24 -7.59
N MET A 21 -4.33 17.76 -8.81
CA MET A 21 -4.98 16.59 -9.36
C MET A 21 -4.00 15.42 -9.31
N GLU A 22 -4.30 14.43 -8.47
CA GLU A 22 -3.51 13.21 -8.39
C GLU A 22 -3.79 12.34 -9.62
N HIS A 23 -2.76 12.04 -10.41
CA HIS A 23 -2.90 11.20 -11.60
C HIS A 23 -2.35 9.78 -11.41
N LYS A 24 -1.71 9.50 -10.27
CA LYS A 24 -1.24 8.17 -9.89
C LYS A 24 -2.43 7.43 -9.29
N LEU A 25 -2.91 6.42 -10.01
CA LEU A 25 -4.16 5.71 -9.71
C LEU A 25 -3.90 4.33 -9.09
N SER A 26 -4.98 3.64 -8.74
CA SER A 26 -4.98 2.30 -8.17
C SER A 26 -4.05 1.34 -8.90
N GLY A 27 -3.19 0.66 -8.14
CA GLY A 27 -2.14 -0.20 -8.68
C GLY A 27 -0.77 0.48 -8.82
N SER A 28 -0.67 1.80 -8.71
CA SER A 28 0.63 2.47 -8.73
C SER A 28 1.50 2.06 -7.53
N ILE A 29 2.77 1.79 -7.78
CA ILE A 29 3.82 1.86 -6.76
C ILE A 29 4.23 3.34 -6.70
N TYR A 30 3.60 4.08 -5.80
CA TYR A 30 3.50 5.52 -5.84
C TYR A 30 4.86 6.20 -5.98
N ALA A 31 4.95 7.06 -7.00
CA ALA A 31 6.13 7.85 -7.38
C ALA A 31 7.36 7.03 -7.83
N VAL A 32 7.18 5.74 -8.13
CA VAL A 32 8.22 4.85 -8.63
C VAL A 32 7.79 4.17 -9.93
N ARG A 33 6.59 3.56 -9.92
CA ARG A 33 5.94 2.97 -11.10
C ARG A 33 4.45 3.24 -11.04
N ASN A 34 3.98 4.16 -11.87
CA ASN A 34 2.62 4.69 -11.76
C ASN A 34 1.70 4.15 -12.86
N VAL A 35 0.46 3.89 -12.46
CA VAL A 35 -0.69 3.64 -13.32
C VAL A 35 -1.41 4.96 -13.50
N TRP A 36 -1.56 5.41 -14.74
CA TRP A 36 -2.14 6.73 -15.07
C TRP A 36 -3.59 6.65 -15.56
N LYS A 37 -4.10 5.45 -15.80
CA LYS A 37 -5.46 5.21 -16.27
C LYS A 37 -6.21 4.32 -15.30
N ALA A 38 -7.38 4.78 -14.86
CA ALA A 38 -8.25 4.00 -14.00
C ALA A 38 -8.69 2.73 -14.74
N VAL A 39 -8.55 1.59 -14.08
CA VAL A 39 -9.05 0.31 -14.57
C VAL A 39 -10.35 -0.10 -13.87
N GLN A 40 -10.81 0.69 -12.89
CA GLN A 40 -12.00 0.45 -12.08
C GLN A 40 -12.72 1.76 -11.77
N ALA A 41 -14.05 1.71 -11.65
CA ALA A 41 -14.87 2.86 -11.27
C ALA A 41 -14.92 3.04 -9.74
N ASP A 42 -15.40 4.21 -9.30
CA ASP A 42 -15.74 4.42 -7.88
C ASP A 42 -16.94 3.58 -7.46
N LYS A 43 -17.00 3.26 -6.16
CA LYS A 43 -18.12 2.52 -5.52
C LYS A 43 -18.31 1.08 -6.02
N GLU A 44 -17.36 0.56 -6.78
CA GLU A 44 -17.32 -0.85 -7.19
C GLU A 44 -16.25 -1.62 -6.40
N TRP A 45 -16.56 -2.86 -6.04
CA TRP A 45 -15.59 -3.74 -5.41
C TRP A 45 -14.65 -4.32 -6.47
N TYR A 46 -13.34 -4.24 -6.22
CA TYR A 46 -12.32 -4.89 -7.03
C TYR A 46 -11.30 -5.59 -6.13
N ASN A 47 -10.63 -6.59 -6.69
CA ASN A 47 -9.55 -7.30 -6.01
C ASN A 47 -8.24 -6.55 -6.23
N TYR A 48 -7.58 -6.18 -5.15
CA TYR A 48 -6.24 -5.61 -5.18
C TYR A 48 -5.26 -6.59 -4.53
N THR A 49 -4.35 -7.15 -5.33
CA THR A 49 -3.27 -8.00 -4.82
C THR A 49 -1.95 -7.23 -4.88
N ILE A 50 -1.21 -7.27 -3.78
CA ILE A 50 0.16 -6.77 -3.70
C ILE A 50 1.05 -7.97 -3.37
N LYS A 51 2.03 -8.22 -4.22
CA LYS A 51 2.99 -9.31 -4.05
C LYS A 51 4.38 -8.71 -3.94
N VAL A 52 5.05 -8.98 -2.82
CA VAL A 52 6.46 -8.64 -2.60
C VAL A 52 7.23 -9.95 -2.52
N GLN A 53 8.13 -10.19 -3.46
CA GLN A 53 8.95 -11.41 -3.52
C GLN A 53 10.40 -11.03 -3.83
N GLY A 54 11.30 -11.31 -2.90
CA GLY A 54 12.67 -10.79 -2.96
C GLY A 54 12.64 -9.26 -3.08
N LYS A 55 13.25 -8.73 -4.16
CA LYS A 55 13.28 -7.29 -4.47
C LYS A 55 12.17 -6.81 -5.40
N THR A 56 11.27 -7.69 -5.85
CA THR A 56 10.20 -7.32 -6.78
C THR A 56 8.89 -7.05 -6.04
N ILE A 57 8.28 -5.92 -6.37
CA ILE A 57 6.94 -5.53 -5.97
C ILE A 57 6.05 -5.61 -7.22
N GLN A 58 4.96 -6.34 -7.12
CA GLN A 58 3.93 -6.43 -8.15
C GLN A 58 2.58 -6.04 -7.57
N THR A 59 1.85 -5.19 -8.26
CA THR A 59 0.48 -4.83 -7.95
C THR A 59 -0.44 -5.41 -9.02
N PHE A 60 -1.58 -5.95 -8.61
CA PHE A 60 -2.58 -6.50 -9.51
C PHE A 60 -3.95 -5.96 -9.18
N ILE A 61 -4.69 -5.55 -10.21
CA ILE A 61 -6.09 -5.13 -10.11
C ILE A 61 -6.94 -6.14 -10.86
N ASN A 62 -7.86 -6.79 -10.16
CA ASN A 62 -8.68 -7.88 -10.69
C ASN A 62 -7.85 -9.00 -11.38
N GLY A 63 -6.68 -9.30 -10.80
CA GLY A 63 -5.77 -10.34 -11.30
C GLY A 63 -4.90 -9.91 -12.49
N MET A 64 -5.11 -8.72 -13.06
CA MET A 64 -4.25 -8.16 -14.11
C MET A 64 -3.10 -7.39 -13.49
N LEU A 65 -1.88 -7.59 -13.99
CA LEU A 65 -0.70 -6.85 -13.55
C LEU A 65 -0.89 -5.36 -13.85
N ALA A 66 -0.77 -4.53 -12.82
CA ALA A 66 -0.97 -3.08 -12.91
C ALA A 66 0.38 -2.35 -12.91
N ALA A 67 1.27 -2.69 -11.98
CA ALA A 67 2.64 -2.21 -11.96
C ALA A 67 3.59 -3.30 -11.43
N GLU A 68 4.82 -3.25 -11.92
CA GLU A 68 5.93 -4.09 -11.46
C GLU A 68 7.18 -3.22 -11.28
N TYR A 69 7.89 -3.45 -10.19
CA TYR A 69 9.17 -2.81 -9.92
C TYR A 69 10.09 -3.78 -9.21
N THR A 70 11.32 -3.91 -9.70
CA THR A 70 12.38 -4.63 -8.98
C THR A 70 13.43 -3.63 -8.54
N GLU A 71 13.72 -3.59 -7.24
CA GLU A 71 14.75 -2.70 -6.72
C GLU A 71 16.13 -3.03 -7.29
N PRO A 72 16.83 -2.07 -7.90
CA PRO A 72 18.23 -2.24 -8.26
C PRO A 72 19.12 -2.38 -7.02
N ALA A 73 20.35 -2.89 -7.23
CA ALA A 73 21.35 -2.94 -6.18
C ALA A 73 21.76 -1.52 -5.73
N GLU A 74 21.95 -0.62 -6.70
CA GLU A 74 22.20 0.80 -6.48
C GLU A 74 20.88 1.55 -6.63
N LEU A 75 20.37 2.08 -5.51
CA LEU A 75 19.06 2.71 -5.44
C LEU A 75 19.19 4.21 -5.24
N TRP A 76 18.71 4.98 -6.20
CA TRP A 76 18.56 6.43 -6.05
C TRP A 76 17.16 6.81 -5.57
N ARG A 77 17.08 7.77 -4.65
CA ARG A 77 15.83 8.39 -4.18
C ARG A 77 16.03 9.90 -4.01
N PRO A 78 14.99 10.73 -4.19
CA PRO A 78 15.08 12.15 -3.91
C PRO A 78 15.30 12.40 -2.41
N GLU A 79 15.82 13.59 -2.10
CA GLU A 79 16.09 14.02 -0.72
C GLU A 79 14.83 13.94 0.16
N GLY A 80 14.97 13.37 1.35
CA GLY A 80 13.90 13.13 2.32
C GLY A 80 13.08 11.85 2.06
N TRP A 81 13.40 11.09 1.00
CA TRP A 81 12.70 9.86 0.61
C TRP A 81 13.64 8.64 0.61
N GLU A 82 14.81 8.74 1.24
CA GLU A 82 15.85 7.72 1.28
C GLU A 82 15.37 6.40 1.91
N GLY A 83 14.36 6.48 2.79
CA GLY A 83 13.73 5.31 3.41
C GLY A 83 12.74 4.57 2.52
N ARG A 84 12.35 5.11 1.35
CA ARG A 84 11.43 4.45 0.39
C ARG A 84 12.13 3.35 -0.38
N LYS A 85 12.45 2.28 0.35
CA LYS A 85 13.09 1.05 -0.11
C LYS A 85 12.60 -0.16 0.69
N LEU A 86 12.77 -1.36 0.15
CA LEU A 86 12.43 -2.59 0.84
C LEU A 86 13.41 -2.80 1.99
N SER A 87 12.86 -3.21 3.12
CA SER A 87 13.65 -3.61 4.27
C SER A 87 14.08 -5.06 4.09
N PRO A 88 15.38 -5.38 4.18
CA PRO A 88 15.85 -6.77 4.09
C PRO A 88 15.35 -7.61 5.27
N THR A 89 15.02 -6.98 6.40
CA THR A 89 14.49 -7.66 7.59
C THR A 89 12.97 -7.69 7.63
N GLY A 90 12.31 -7.24 6.56
CA GLY A 90 10.87 -7.07 6.53
C GLY A 90 10.34 -5.84 7.25
N GLY A 91 9.01 -5.74 7.34
CA GLY A 91 8.30 -4.60 7.92
C GLY A 91 6.81 -4.85 8.15
N THR A 92 6.08 -3.77 8.38
CA THR A 92 4.62 -3.78 8.54
C THR A 92 3.92 -3.27 7.28
N PHE A 93 2.66 -3.66 7.10
CA PHE A 93 1.74 -2.97 6.21
C PHE A 93 0.76 -2.15 7.05
N ALA A 94 0.26 -1.07 6.47
CA ALA A 94 -0.86 -0.34 7.03
C ALA A 94 -1.73 0.19 5.90
N PHE A 95 -2.98 0.50 6.25
CA PHE A 95 -3.88 1.26 5.41
C PHE A 95 -3.74 2.74 5.76
N GLN A 96 -3.45 3.56 4.76
CA GLN A 96 -3.35 5.00 4.94
C GLN A 96 -4.75 5.63 4.87
N CYS A 97 -5.10 6.43 5.87
CA CYS A 97 -6.25 7.32 5.87
C CYS A 97 -5.70 8.76 5.78
N HIS A 98 -5.64 9.29 4.56
CA HIS A 98 -4.86 10.51 4.33
C HIS A 98 -5.73 11.77 4.28
N ASP A 99 -6.92 11.72 3.68
CA ASP A 99 -7.63 12.94 3.25
C ASP A 99 -9.02 13.11 3.87
N PRO A 100 -9.40 14.35 4.26
CA PRO A 100 -10.78 14.69 4.58
C PRO A 100 -11.70 14.46 3.37
N GLY A 101 -12.75 13.65 3.54
CA GLY A 101 -13.76 13.41 2.51
C GLY A 101 -13.48 12.22 1.59
N SER A 102 -12.25 11.68 1.56
CA SER A 102 -11.96 10.40 0.91
C SER A 102 -12.51 9.25 1.75
N VAL A 103 -13.42 8.47 1.17
CA VAL A 103 -13.97 7.26 1.81
C VAL A 103 -13.50 6.05 1.03
N VAL A 104 -12.77 5.16 1.72
CA VAL A 104 -12.41 3.85 1.19
C VAL A 104 -12.84 2.78 2.17
N ALA A 105 -13.42 1.71 1.63
CA ALA A 105 -13.81 0.53 2.38
C ALA A 105 -12.96 -0.67 1.95
N TYR A 106 -12.46 -1.42 2.92
CA TYR A 106 -11.73 -2.66 2.69
C TYR A 106 -12.53 -3.84 3.23
N LYS A 107 -12.49 -4.98 2.54
CA LYS A 107 -13.05 -6.25 3.01
C LYS A 107 -12.19 -7.41 2.52
N ASN A 108 -12.33 -8.58 3.17
CA ASN A 108 -11.64 -9.81 2.79
C ASN A 108 -10.10 -9.68 2.75
N ILE A 109 -9.53 -8.90 3.67
CA ILE A 109 -8.09 -8.70 3.78
C ILE A 109 -7.43 -10.02 4.19
N LYS A 110 -6.48 -10.49 3.39
CA LYS A 110 -5.71 -11.71 3.63
C LYS A 110 -4.24 -11.42 3.42
N VAL A 111 -3.41 -12.04 4.24
CA VAL A 111 -1.96 -11.96 4.14
C VAL A 111 -1.42 -13.38 4.09
N LYS A 112 -0.56 -13.64 3.10
CA LYS A 112 0.19 -14.89 3.00
C LYS A 112 1.68 -14.54 2.99
N PRO A 113 2.42 -14.83 4.08
CA PRO A 113 3.88 -14.76 4.05
C PRO A 113 4.44 -15.64 2.94
N LEU A 114 5.47 -15.16 2.27
CA LEU A 114 6.24 -15.93 1.29
C LEU A 114 7.53 -16.43 1.96
N ALA A 115 8.17 -17.45 1.39
CA ALA A 115 9.46 -17.91 1.89
C ALA A 115 10.56 -16.89 1.56
N ASP A 116 11.48 -16.70 2.50
CA ASP A 116 12.53 -15.67 2.42
C ASP A 116 13.61 -15.98 1.38
N ASP A 117 13.72 -17.23 0.94
CA ASP A 117 14.70 -17.74 -0.01
C ASP A 117 14.17 -17.81 -1.45
N LEU A 118 12.94 -17.34 -1.69
CA LEU A 118 12.40 -17.30 -3.04
C LEU A 118 13.23 -16.36 -3.93
N PRO A 119 13.55 -16.76 -5.16
CA PRO A 119 14.27 -15.90 -6.09
C PRO A 119 13.46 -14.64 -6.38
N THR A 120 14.15 -13.52 -6.60
CA THR A 120 13.52 -12.29 -7.09
C THR A 120 13.02 -12.55 -8.52
N PRO A 121 11.71 -12.44 -8.79
CA PRO A 121 11.15 -12.87 -10.07
C PRO A 121 11.34 -11.86 -11.20
N GLY A 122 11.43 -10.57 -10.89
CA GLY A 122 11.59 -9.52 -11.88
C GLY A 122 13.05 -9.12 -12.08
N THR A 123 13.30 -8.34 -13.13
CA THR A 123 14.62 -7.78 -13.44
C THR A 123 14.66 -6.31 -13.01
N PRO A 124 15.73 -5.85 -12.33
CA PRO A 124 15.92 -4.42 -12.07
C PRO A 124 16.03 -3.61 -13.37
N PRO A 125 15.78 -2.28 -13.33
CA PRO A 125 16.07 -1.40 -14.45
C PRO A 125 17.56 -1.49 -14.84
N GLU A 126 17.84 -1.63 -16.14
CA GLU A 126 19.21 -1.68 -16.66
C GLU A 126 19.88 -0.29 -16.65
N ASP A 127 19.11 0.74 -17.02
CA ASP A 127 19.55 2.14 -17.01
C ASP A 127 19.12 2.82 -15.70
N LEU A 128 20.05 2.88 -14.74
CA LEU A 128 19.80 3.47 -13.42
C LEU A 128 19.70 5.00 -13.46
N GLU A 129 20.32 5.65 -14.45
CA GLU A 129 20.24 7.10 -14.59
C GLU A 129 18.84 7.49 -15.11
N PHE A 130 18.37 6.79 -16.14
CA PHE A 130 17.01 6.96 -16.64
C PHE A 130 15.97 6.62 -15.56
N GLU A 131 16.21 5.57 -14.79
CA GLU A 131 15.37 5.22 -13.64
C GLU A 131 15.30 6.37 -12.62
N ALA A 132 16.43 6.96 -12.27
CA ALA A 132 16.48 8.10 -11.36
C ALA A 132 15.69 9.30 -11.93
N GLN A 133 15.75 9.54 -13.23
CA GLN A 133 14.95 10.59 -13.88
C GLN A 133 13.44 10.31 -13.79
N ILE A 134 13.01 9.07 -14.03
CA ILE A 134 11.59 8.67 -13.88
C ILE A 134 11.12 8.92 -12.43
N VAL A 135 11.87 8.43 -11.45
CA VAL A 135 11.52 8.59 -10.03
C VAL A 135 11.52 10.07 -9.64
N LYS A 136 12.49 10.86 -10.11
CA LYS A 136 12.54 12.30 -9.88
C LYS A 136 11.28 12.97 -10.42
N LEU A 137 10.91 12.71 -11.67
CA LEU A 137 9.73 13.28 -12.31
C LEU A 137 8.42 12.82 -11.66
N ALA A 138 8.36 11.57 -11.22
CA ALA A 138 7.20 11.00 -10.55
C ALA A 138 7.02 11.51 -9.11
N SER A 139 8.10 11.90 -8.45
CA SER A 139 8.10 12.49 -7.10
C SER A 139 7.77 13.98 -7.09
N THR A 140 8.00 14.68 -8.20
CA THR A 140 7.68 16.11 -8.31
C THR A 140 6.18 16.31 -8.52
N THR A 141 5.62 17.17 -7.68
CA THR A 141 4.22 17.60 -7.76
C THR A 141 4.23 19.02 -8.35
N PRO A 142 3.70 19.29 -9.56
CA PRO A 142 2.86 18.43 -10.39
C PRO A 142 3.56 18.10 -11.73
N TYR A 143 3.87 16.84 -12.02
CA TYR A 143 4.07 16.48 -13.42
C TYR A 143 2.74 16.67 -14.17
N ARG A 144 2.62 17.81 -14.87
CA ARG A 144 1.52 18.16 -15.77
C ARG A 144 1.93 17.78 -17.19
N PRO A 145 1.26 16.83 -17.87
CA PRO A 145 1.35 16.77 -19.32
C PRO A 145 0.65 18.02 -19.93
N ALA A 146 1.37 19.13 -20.09
CA ALA A 146 0.99 20.43 -20.71
C ALA A 146 -0.29 21.15 -20.15
N PRO A 147 -0.45 22.49 -20.26
CA PRO A 147 -0.94 23.29 -19.12
C PRO A 147 -2.40 23.81 -19.21
N LEU A 148 -3.03 24.01 -18.04
CA LEU A 148 -3.89 25.18 -17.74
C LEU A 148 -3.61 25.65 -16.28
N SER A 149 -3.12 26.88 -16.12
CA SER A 149 -2.58 27.47 -14.87
C SER A 149 -3.61 27.64 -13.74
N ILE A 150 -3.18 27.44 -12.48
CA ILE A 150 -3.53 28.24 -11.27
C ILE A 150 -2.63 27.82 -10.07
N HIS A 151 -2.48 28.73 -9.10
CA HIS A 151 -1.47 28.80 -8.03
C HIS A 151 -1.87 28.14 -6.68
N SER A 152 -0.87 27.51 -6.04
CA SER A 152 -0.52 27.36 -4.61
C SER A 152 -1.52 26.88 -3.52
N GLY A 153 -1.16 25.77 -2.87
CA GLY A 153 -1.60 25.32 -1.52
C GLY A 153 -1.24 23.84 -1.25
N PRO A 154 -0.77 23.42 -0.05
CA PRO A 154 -0.26 22.07 0.15
C PRO A 154 -1.37 21.12 0.66
N HIS A 155 -2.04 20.43 -0.26
CA HIS A 155 -2.87 19.27 0.07
C HIS A 155 -2.61 18.17 -0.96
N LYS A 156 -2.15 17.00 -0.50
CA LYS A 156 -1.81 15.86 -1.36
C LYS A 156 -2.64 14.66 -0.92
N CYS A 157 -3.27 13.99 -1.87
CA CYS A 157 -4.34 13.03 -1.65
C CYS A 157 -3.92 11.60 -1.99
N CYS A 158 -4.32 10.61 -1.17
CA CYS A 158 -4.69 9.23 -1.55
C CYS A 158 -4.65 8.23 -0.38
N PRO A 159 -5.58 7.25 -0.35
CA PRO A 159 -5.44 6.03 0.46
C PRO A 159 -4.47 5.02 -0.16
N THR A 160 -3.82 4.21 0.68
CA THR A 160 -2.73 3.30 0.26
C THR A 160 -2.63 2.07 1.16
N ILE A 161 -2.18 0.93 0.62
CA ILE A 161 -1.58 -0.20 1.34
C ILE A 161 -0.04 -0.12 1.29
N TYR A 162 0.65 -0.19 2.44
CA TYR A 162 2.11 -0.33 2.45
C TYR A 162 2.55 -1.77 2.21
N ALA A 163 3.61 -1.96 1.44
CA ALA A 163 4.10 -3.29 1.08
C ALA A 163 5.35 -3.67 1.92
N PRO A 164 5.22 -4.53 2.95
CA PRO A 164 6.36 -5.08 3.63
C PRO A 164 6.87 -6.36 2.95
N TYR A 165 8.19 -6.57 3.04
CA TYR A 165 8.77 -7.91 3.09
C TYR A 165 8.49 -8.50 4.50
N SER A 166 8.34 -9.81 4.71
CA SER A 166 8.01 -10.35 6.05
C SER A 166 9.08 -11.29 6.59
N HIS A 167 9.65 -10.97 7.76
CA HIS A 167 10.21 -11.98 8.65
C HIS A 167 9.23 -12.27 9.79
N ARG A 168 9.28 -13.50 10.33
CA ARG A 168 8.57 -13.88 11.55
C ARG A 168 8.83 -12.86 12.67
N GLY A 169 7.76 -12.26 13.19
CA GLY A 169 7.80 -11.37 14.35
C GLY A 169 6.39 -10.99 14.78
N TRP A 170 6.11 -11.17 16.07
CA TRP A 170 4.79 -11.14 16.66
C TRP A 170 4.13 -9.76 16.63
N TRP A 171 2.80 -9.77 16.54
CA TRP A 171 1.94 -8.59 16.61
C TRP A 171 1.94 -8.02 18.02
N ASN A 172 2.55 -6.85 18.20
CA ASN A 172 2.15 -5.91 19.24
C ASN A 172 1.75 -4.63 18.53
N SER A 173 0.46 -4.30 18.63
CA SER A 173 -0.07 -2.96 18.41
C SER A 173 0.79 -1.97 19.21
N ALA A 174 1.51 -1.10 18.51
CA ALA A 174 2.20 0.02 19.14
C ALA A 174 1.15 0.90 19.86
N PRO A 175 1.41 1.35 21.10
CA PRO A 175 0.49 2.21 21.82
C PRO A 175 0.51 3.60 21.18
N GLY A 176 -0.63 4.08 20.69
CA GLY A 176 -0.72 5.46 20.18
C GLY A 176 -1.80 5.74 19.13
N ILE A 177 -2.50 4.75 18.59
CA ILE A 177 -3.70 5.02 17.78
C ILE A 177 -4.91 4.96 18.71
N HIS A 178 -5.33 6.12 19.20
CA HIS A 178 -6.61 6.28 19.86
C HIS A 178 -7.72 6.02 18.84
N SER A 179 -8.46 4.94 19.08
CA SER A 179 -9.74 4.62 18.49
C SER A 179 -10.68 5.81 18.58
N LEU A 180 -11.14 6.33 17.45
CA LEU A 180 -12.30 7.22 17.38
C LEU A 180 -13.37 6.52 16.54
N TRP A 181 -14.11 5.63 17.20
CA TRP A 181 -15.44 5.21 16.74
C TRP A 181 -16.45 6.23 17.26
N PRO A 182 -17.30 6.86 16.44
CA PRO A 182 -18.54 7.41 16.95
C PRO A 182 -19.56 6.29 17.16
N ALA A 183 -20.39 6.52 18.17
CA ALA A 183 -21.28 5.59 18.84
C ALA A 183 -22.38 4.97 17.94
N SER A 184 -22.68 3.71 18.27
CA SER A 184 -23.90 2.92 17.99
C SER A 184 -24.26 2.56 16.54
N PRO A 185 -24.41 1.26 16.20
CA PRO A 185 -24.96 0.83 14.92
C PRO A 185 -26.49 1.06 14.85
N PRO A 186 -27.08 1.27 13.65
CA PRO A 186 -28.53 1.36 13.47
C PRO A 186 -29.21 0.02 13.81
N PRO A 187 -30.49 0.04 14.24
CA PRO A 187 -31.17 -1.15 14.73
C PRO A 187 -31.39 -2.16 13.59
N GLY A 188 -30.84 -3.37 13.74
CA GLY A 188 -31.07 -4.47 12.80
C GLY A 188 -29.96 -5.50 12.67
N ILE A 189 -28.77 -5.27 13.24
CA ILE A 189 -27.66 -6.24 13.17
C ILE A 189 -27.24 -6.63 14.59
N ARG A 190 -27.64 -7.83 15.01
CA ARG A 190 -27.07 -8.50 16.17
C ARG A 190 -25.80 -9.22 15.71
N TYR A 191 -24.67 -8.92 16.34
CA TYR A 191 -23.48 -9.76 16.28
C TYR A 191 -23.54 -10.73 17.47
N GLU A 192 -23.80 -12.01 17.21
CA GLU A 192 -23.55 -13.07 18.19
C GLU A 192 -22.09 -13.49 18.10
N HIS A 193 -21.33 -13.24 19.16
CA HIS A 193 -20.02 -13.83 19.37
C HIS A 193 -20.21 -15.06 20.26
N THR A 194 -20.16 -16.26 19.69
CA THR A 194 -19.97 -17.50 20.46
C THR A 194 -18.46 -17.74 20.60
N PRO A 195 -17.84 -17.56 21.77
CA PRO A 195 -16.47 -18.00 21.97
C PRO A 195 -16.41 -19.54 21.96
N PRO A 196 -15.37 -20.16 21.38
CA PRO A 196 -15.22 -21.61 21.44
C PRO A 196 -14.93 -22.06 22.88
N ASN A 197 -15.80 -22.93 23.41
CA ASN A 197 -15.58 -23.70 24.64
C ASN A 197 -14.36 -24.62 24.46
N TRP A 198 -13.30 -24.36 25.20
CA TRP A 198 -12.24 -25.34 25.42
C TRP A 198 -12.61 -26.21 26.63
N ASN A 199 -13.32 -27.31 26.37
CA ASN A 199 -13.39 -28.40 27.34
C ASN A 199 -12.05 -29.13 27.36
N SER A 200 -11.47 -29.20 28.55
CA SER A 200 -10.35 -30.04 28.92
C SER A 200 -10.69 -31.53 28.77
N ALA A 201 -9.96 -32.20 27.87
CA ALA A 201 -9.65 -33.62 27.90
C ALA A 201 -8.19 -33.69 27.42
N GLY A 202 -7.19 -34.07 28.21
CA GLY A 202 -7.11 -35.26 29.03
C GLY A 202 -6.09 -36.17 28.37
N SER A 203 -4.82 -36.12 28.79
CA SER A 203 -3.87 -37.22 28.54
C SER A 203 -2.85 -37.27 29.68
N SER A 204 -3.14 -38.17 30.61
CA SER A 204 -2.19 -38.79 31.53
C SER A 204 -1.03 -39.42 30.77
N HIS A 205 0.20 -39.30 31.27
CA HIS A 205 1.27 -40.27 31.02
C HIS A 205 1.89 -40.70 32.37
N PRO A 206 2.21 -42.00 32.53
CA PRO A 206 2.67 -42.58 33.78
C PRO A 206 4.20 -42.62 33.91
N HIS A 207 4.61 -42.97 35.14
CA HIS A 207 5.95 -43.24 35.70
C HIS A 207 6.66 -42.06 36.37
#